data_AF-A0A930DP71-F1
#
_entry.id   AF-A0A930DP71-F1
#
_cell.length_a   1.000
_cell.length_b   1.000
_cell.length_c   1.000
_cell.angle_alpha   90.00
_cell.angle_beta   90.00
_cell.angle_gamma   90.00
#
_symmetry.space_group_name_H-M   'P 1'
#
loop_
_entity.id
_entity.type
_entity.pdbx_description
1 polymer ?
#
loop_
_entity_poly.entity_id
_entity_poly.type
_entity_poly.pdbx_seq_one_letter_code
_entity_poly.pdbx_strand_id
1 'polypeptide(L)'
;TKRNHYGKIIPRSAHGLRHLEKKTNGESEIVEAILSIYDEIMDARLSLRKISLSAEDVQDFSEEKVGQIALFDYLREKNEAEQSDKGKNTATEGLQRDKLKKDKARDASLQVMQKYGRNSILKAYQYIEGSRGRERNRQIGGHSSGE
;
A
#
# COMPACT_ATOMS: atom_id res chain seq x y z
N THR A 1 -16.32 1.52 31.09
CA THR A 1 -16.97 1.82 29.78
C THR A 1 -17.39 3.27 29.76
N LYS A 2 -16.88 4.06 28.81
CA LYS A 2 -17.20 5.49 28.70
C LYS A 2 -18.55 5.64 27.99
N ARG A 3 -19.42 6.53 28.47
CA ARG A 3 -20.67 6.88 27.77
C ARG A 3 -20.46 8.15 26.93
N ASN A 4 -21.11 8.23 25.78
CA ASN A 4 -21.10 9.44 24.95
C ASN A 4 -22.08 10.49 25.51
N HIS A 5 -22.09 11.68 24.89
CA HIS A 5 -23.03 12.75 25.23
C HIS A 5 -24.52 12.33 25.13
N TYR A 6 -24.83 11.33 24.32
CA TYR A 6 -26.18 10.76 24.14
C TYR A 6 -26.46 9.57 25.06
N GLY A 7 -25.63 9.30 26.07
CA GLY A 7 -25.80 8.20 27.01
C GLY A 7 -25.49 6.80 26.48
N LYS A 8 -25.11 6.65 25.20
CA LYS A 8 -24.73 5.35 24.60
C LYS A 8 -23.35 4.91 25.08
N ILE A 9 -23.19 3.61 25.27
CA ILE A 9 -21.91 2.99 25.65
C ILE A 9 -20.96 3.06 24.44
N ILE A 10 -19.77 3.63 24.65
CA ILE A 10 -18.71 3.66 23.64
C ILE A 10 -17.82 2.44 23.86
N PRO A 11 -17.64 1.58 22.84
CA PRO A 11 -16.64 0.52 22.89
C PRO A 11 -15.24 1.06 23.14
N ARG A 12 -14.37 0.29 23.80
CA ARG A 12 -12.97 0.67 23.98
C ARG A 12 -12.29 0.73 22.60
N SER A 13 -11.36 1.68 22.42
CA SER A 13 -10.53 1.69 21.22
C SER A 13 -9.63 0.45 21.18
N ALA A 14 -9.49 -0.14 20.00
CA ALA A 14 -8.54 -1.20 19.74
C ALA A 14 -7.29 -0.62 19.08
N HIS A 15 -6.13 -1.14 19.45
CA HIS A 15 -4.83 -0.76 18.92
C HIS A 15 -4.01 -2.04 18.72
N GLY A 16 -3.26 -2.10 17.64
CA GLY A 16 -2.36 -3.20 17.33
C GLY A 16 -1.14 -2.69 16.61
N LEU A 17 -0.06 -3.46 16.68
CA LEU A 17 1.22 -3.17 16.04
C LEU A 17 1.76 -4.47 15.47
N ARG A 18 2.32 -4.40 14.26
CA ARG A 18 2.96 -5.55 13.60
C ARG A 18 4.28 -5.12 12.97
N HIS A 19 5.32 -5.93 13.19
CA HIS A 19 6.57 -5.81 12.46
C HIS A 19 6.48 -6.62 11.17
N LEU A 20 6.88 -6.02 10.05
CA LEU A 20 6.98 -6.70 8.77
C LEU A 20 8.34 -7.40 8.69
N GLU A 21 8.42 -8.55 8.03
CA GLU A 21 9.68 -9.30 7.92
C GLU A 21 10.77 -8.51 7.19
N LYS A 22 10.37 -7.69 6.23
CA LYS A 22 11.24 -6.80 5.46
C LYS A 22 10.57 -5.44 5.29
N LYS A 23 11.39 -4.41 5.14
CA LYS A 23 10.90 -3.08 4.75
C LYS A 23 10.31 -3.19 3.35
N THR A 24 9.06 -2.79 3.22
CA THR A 24 8.31 -2.92 1.98
C THR A 24 7.42 -1.71 1.77
N ASN A 25 7.27 -1.32 0.52
CA ASN A 25 6.28 -0.34 0.08
C ASN A 25 5.09 -1.03 -0.62
N GLY A 26 5.06 -2.37 -0.67
CA GLY A 26 4.07 -3.17 -1.37
C GLY A 26 2.70 -3.09 -0.72
N GLU A 27 1.68 -2.71 -1.51
CA GLU A 27 0.30 -2.56 -1.02
C GLU A 27 -0.25 -3.87 -0.43
N SER A 28 -0.05 -5.00 -1.14
CA SER A 28 -0.57 -6.30 -0.70
C SER A 28 -0.01 -6.73 0.65
N GLU A 29 1.29 -6.59 0.86
CA GLU A 29 1.97 -6.98 2.10
C GLU A 29 1.51 -6.10 3.29
N ILE A 30 1.33 -4.79 3.05
CA ILE A 30 0.82 -3.86 4.08
C ILE A 30 -0.64 -4.16 4.41
N VAL A 31 -1.49 -4.37 3.40
CA VAL A 31 -2.91 -4.68 3.59
C VAL A 31 -3.09 -5.99 4.34
N GLU A 32 -2.34 -7.03 3.98
CA GLU A 32 -2.36 -8.32 4.67
C GLU A 32 -1.99 -8.17 6.15
N ALA A 33 -0.94 -7.41 6.46
CA ALA A 33 -0.57 -7.14 7.85
C ALA A 33 -1.66 -6.39 8.62
N ILE A 34 -2.30 -5.39 8.00
CA ILE A 34 -3.41 -4.65 8.62
C ILE A 34 -4.61 -5.58 8.89
N LEU A 35 -4.96 -6.43 7.93
CA LEU A 35 -6.06 -7.39 8.07
C LEU A 35 -5.77 -8.41 9.17
N SER A 36 -4.54 -8.92 9.24
CA SER A 36 -4.12 -9.81 10.32
C SER A 36 -4.28 -9.17 11.70
N ILE A 37 -3.89 -7.90 11.86
CA ILE A 37 -4.11 -7.16 13.11
C ILE A 37 -5.61 -7.03 13.39
N TYR A 38 -6.40 -6.67 12.37
CA TYR A 38 -7.85 -6.50 12.51
C TYR A 38 -8.50 -7.79 13.04
N ASP A 39 -8.22 -8.93 12.44
CA ASP A 39 -8.79 -10.22 12.82
C ASP A 39 -8.41 -10.63 14.26
N GLU A 40 -7.23 -10.21 14.74
CA GLU A 40 -6.76 -10.50 16.09
C GLU A 40 -7.43 -9.60 17.16
N ILE A 41 -7.54 -8.29 16.90
CA ILE A 41 -7.90 -7.32 17.95
C ILE A 41 -9.37 -6.86 17.90
N MET A 42 -10.09 -7.08 16.80
CA MET A 42 -11.41 -6.49 16.59
C MET A 42 -12.55 -7.45 16.90
N ASP A 43 -13.60 -6.90 17.52
CA ASP A 43 -14.90 -7.57 17.64
C ASP A 43 -15.73 -7.32 16.39
N ALA A 44 -16.03 -8.38 15.64
CA ALA A 44 -16.81 -8.33 14.39
C ALA A 44 -18.24 -7.77 14.57
N ARG A 45 -18.76 -7.72 15.80
CA ARG A 45 -20.07 -7.11 16.10
C ARG A 45 -20.03 -5.59 16.09
N LEU A 46 -18.84 -4.98 16.09
CA LEU A 46 -18.67 -3.53 16.17
C LEU A 46 -18.33 -2.93 14.80
N SER A 47 -18.97 -1.81 14.48
CA SER A 47 -18.68 -1.05 13.26
C SER A 47 -17.43 -0.18 13.42
N LEU A 48 -16.60 -0.13 12.37
CA LEU A 48 -15.48 0.80 12.30
C LEU A 48 -15.95 2.23 12.06
N ARG A 49 -15.44 3.17 12.86
CA ARG A 49 -15.69 4.62 12.68
C ARG A 49 -14.46 5.41 12.27
N LYS A 50 -13.29 5.04 12.78
CA LYS A 50 -12.01 5.69 12.52
C LYS A 50 -10.91 4.64 12.54
N ILE A 51 -10.03 4.70 11.55
CA ILE A 51 -8.80 3.92 11.49
C ILE A 51 -7.66 4.94 11.47
N SER A 52 -6.66 4.73 12.31
CA SER A 52 -5.41 5.49 12.32
C SER A 52 -4.27 4.53 12.03
N LEU A 53 -3.42 4.87 11.08
CA LEU A 53 -2.26 4.08 10.68
C LEU A 53 -1.00 4.92 10.91
N SER A 54 0.01 4.34 11.55
CA SER A 54 1.34 4.92 11.75
C SER A 54 2.39 3.98 11.16
N ALA A 55 3.41 4.54 10.53
CA ALA A 55 4.59 3.81 10.08
C ALA A 55 5.80 4.36 10.84
N GLU A 56 6.48 3.51 11.62
CA GLU A 56 7.53 3.94 12.55
C GLU A 56 8.92 3.93 11.90
N ASP A 57 9.34 2.81 11.30
CA ASP A 57 10.69 2.61 10.74
C ASP A 57 10.75 2.87 9.22
N VAL A 58 10.42 4.10 8.83
CA VAL A 58 10.41 4.53 7.42
C VAL A 58 11.81 4.97 6.98
N GLN A 59 12.22 4.52 5.79
CA GLN A 59 13.47 4.93 5.16
C GLN A 59 13.22 5.45 3.73
N ASP A 60 14.12 6.31 3.26
CA ASP A 60 14.11 6.73 1.87
C ASP A 60 14.31 5.53 0.96
N PHE A 61 13.55 5.50 -0.13
CA PHE A 61 13.66 4.46 -1.13
C PHE A 61 14.96 4.67 -1.91
N SER A 62 16.03 3.98 -1.49
CA SER A 62 17.21 3.78 -2.32
C SER A 62 16.96 2.54 -3.17
N GLU A 63 17.05 2.66 -4.48
CA GLU A 63 17.31 1.47 -5.30
C GLU A 63 18.54 0.78 -4.70
N GLU A 64 18.45 -0.52 -4.41
CA GLU A 64 19.67 -1.29 -4.18
C GLU A 64 20.53 -1.05 -5.42
N LYS A 65 21.72 -0.46 -5.21
CA LYS A 65 22.67 -0.28 -6.30
C LYS A 65 22.90 -1.66 -6.89
N VAL A 66 22.31 -1.92 -8.05
CA VAL A 66 22.62 -3.07 -8.88
C VAL A 66 24.10 -2.95 -9.20
N GLY A 67 24.91 -3.65 -8.42
CA GLY A 67 26.32 -3.81 -8.70
C GLY A 67 26.46 -4.53 -10.03
N GLN A 68 27.53 -4.25 -10.75
CA GLN A 68 27.90 -5.08 -11.87
C GLN A 68 28.24 -6.48 -11.33
N ILE A 69 27.34 -7.43 -11.53
CA ILE A 69 27.62 -8.85 -11.33
C ILE A 69 28.77 -9.23 -12.27
N ALA A 70 29.77 -9.93 -11.76
CA ALA A 70 30.85 -10.42 -12.61
C ALA A 70 30.26 -11.35 -13.67
N LEU A 71 30.66 -11.16 -14.93
CA LEU A 71 30.13 -11.92 -16.07
C LEU A 71 30.20 -13.44 -15.85
N PHE A 72 31.25 -13.91 -15.17
CA PHE A 72 31.45 -15.32 -14.87
C PHE A 72 30.52 -15.87 -13.79
N ASP A 73 30.16 -15.06 -12.78
CA ASP A 73 29.21 -15.45 -11.74
C ASP A 73 27.80 -15.56 -12.34
N TYR A 74 27.42 -14.60 -13.20
CA TYR A 74 26.15 -14.66 -13.95
C TYR A 74 26.04 -15.91 -14.85
N LEU A 75 27.10 -16.23 -15.60
CA LEU A 75 27.12 -17.41 -16.46
C LEU A 75 27.04 -18.71 -15.65
N ARG A 76 27.68 -18.75 -14.49
CA ARG A 76 27.63 -19.91 -13.59
C ARG A 76 26.23 -20.12 -13.02
N GLU A 77 25.62 -19.08 -12.45
CA GLU A 77 24.25 -19.14 -11.94
C GLU A 77 23.24 -19.49 -13.03
N LYS A 78 23.41 -18.95 -14.24
CA LYS A 78 22.55 -19.26 -15.39
C LYS A 78 22.64 -20.73 -15.80
N ASN A 79 23.86 -21.28 -15.88
CA ASN A 79 24.05 -22.70 -16.21
C ASN A 79 23.50 -23.63 -15.11
N GLU A 80 23.65 -23.26 -13.84
CA GLU A 80 23.11 -23.98 -12.68
C GLU A 80 21.56 -23.90 -12.63
N ALA A 81 20.97 -22.77 -13.02
CA ALA A 81 19.52 -22.57 -13.13
C ALA A 81 18.89 -23.29 -14.33
N GLU A 82 19.56 -23.32 -15.49
CA GLU A 82 19.12 -24.06 -16.68
C GLU A 82 19.12 -25.58 -16.47
N GLN A 83 19.98 -26.08 -15.57
CA GLN A 83 20.02 -27.49 -15.17
C GLN A 83 18.94 -27.87 -14.14
N SER A 84 18.42 -26.92 -13.36
CA SER A 84 17.54 -27.20 -12.21
C SER A 84 16.04 -26.96 -12.44
N ASP A 85 15.61 -26.07 -13.34
CA ASP A 85 14.18 -25.73 -13.44
C ASP A 85 13.71 -25.27 -14.84
N LYS A 86 13.15 -26.19 -15.64
CA LYS A 86 12.35 -25.83 -16.83
C LYS A 86 10.89 -25.48 -16.51
N GLY A 87 10.42 -25.71 -15.27
CA GLY A 87 9.00 -25.59 -14.90
C GLY A 87 8.63 -24.41 -13.99
N LYS A 88 9.54 -23.90 -13.15
CA LYS A 88 9.22 -22.90 -12.12
C LYS A 88 9.53 -21.44 -12.48
N ASN A 89 10.41 -21.21 -13.45
CA ASN A 89 10.92 -19.86 -13.78
C ASN A 89 9.87 -18.94 -14.42
N THR A 90 8.88 -19.49 -15.14
CA THR A 90 7.86 -18.67 -15.82
C THR A 90 6.92 -17.96 -14.84
N ALA A 91 6.55 -18.61 -13.73
CA ALA A 91 5.65 -18.07 -12.73
C ALA A 91 6.31 -16.97 -11.88
N THR A 92 7.56 -17.18 -11.46
CA THR A 92 8.33 -16.20 -10.69
C THR A 92 8.69 -14.97 -11.51
N GLU A 93 9.08 -15.14 -12.79
CA GLU A 93 9.31 -14.01 -13.69
C GLU A 93 8.04 -13.18 -13.95
N GLY A 94 6.87 -13.82 -14.09
CA GLY A 94 5.60 -13.13 -14.26
C GLY A 94 5.26 -12.26 -13.05
N LEU A 95 5.39 -12.81 -11.85
CA LEU A 95 5.17 -12.11 -10.59
C LEU A 95 6.11 -10.90 -10.42
N GLN A 96 7.40 -11.05 -10.76
CA GLN A 96 8.36 -9.95 -10.72
C GLN A 96 8.01 -8.84 -11.71
N ARG A 97 7.65 -9.20 -12.96
CA ARG A 97 7.20 -8.23 -13.98
C ARG A 97 5.97 -7.46 -13.53
N ASP A 98 5.03 -8.12 -12.87
CA ASP A 98 3.81 -7.49 -12.38
C ASP A 98 4.05 -6.58 -11.17
N LYS A 99 4.95 -6.96 -10.24
CA LYS A 99 5.42 -6.07 -9.17
C LYS A 99 6.05 -4.79 -9.75
N LEU A 100 7.00 -4.93 -10.67
CA LEU A 100 7.65 -3.80 -11.34
C LEU A 100 6.67 -2.87 -12.06
N LYS A 101 5.64 -3.41 -12.73
CA LYS A 101 4.60 -2.60 -13.37
C LYS A 101 3.79 -1.81 -12.35
N LYS A 102 3.40 -2.44 -11.23
CA LYS A 102 2.65 -1.78 -10.15
C LYS A 102 3.47 -0.66 -9.51
N ASP A 103 4.75 -0.89 -9.27
CA ASP A 103 5.65 0.10 -8.68
C ASP A 103 5.78 1.32 -9.59
N LYS A 104 6.01 1.10 -10.90
CA LYS A 104 6.06 2.19 -11.89
C LYS A 104 4.75 2.99 -11.97
N ALA A 105 3.60 2.31 -11.93
CA ALA A 105 2.29 2.97 -11.95
C ALA A 105 2.06 3.80 -10.68
N ARG A 106 2.52 3.31 -9.53
CA ARG A 106 2.49 4.03 -8.26
C ARG A 106 3.39 5.27 -8.30
N ASP A 107 4.62 5.15 -8.79
CA ASP A 107 5.54 6.27 -8.89
C ASP A 107 5.01 7.36 -9.82
N ALA A 108 4.47 6.97 -10.98
CA ALA A 108 3.78 7.90 -11.88
C ALA A 108 2.60 8.60 -11.17
N SER A 109 1.83 7.86 -10.39
CA SER A 109 0.72 8.42 -9.60
C SER A 109 1.20 9.44 -8.57
N LEU A 110 2.32 9.16 -7.88
CA LEU A 110 2.94 10.07 -6.91
C LEU A 110 3.43 11.35 -7.60
N GLN A 111 4.06 11.25 -8.76
CA GLN A 111 4.50 12.42 -9.54
C GLN A 111 3.33 13.33 -9.93
N VAL A 112 2.21 12.74 -10.36
CA VAL A 112 0.98 13.49 -10.68
C VAL A 112 0.44 14.18 -9.42
N MET A 113 0.38 13.50 -8.28
CA MET A 113 -0.07 14.10 -7.01
C MET A 113 0.85 15.22 -6.53
N GLN A 114 2.17 15.09 -6.71
CA GLN A 114 3.13 16.13 -6.36
C GLN A 114 2.97 17.37 -7.24
N LYS A 115 2.73 17.18 -8.56
CA LYS A 115 2.61 18.28 -9.52
C LYS A 115 1.26 19.00 -9.45
N TYR A 116 0.16 18.26 -9.34
CA TYR A 116 -1.21 18.80 -9.46
C TYR A 116 -1.96 18.86 -8.12
N GLY A 117 -1.40 18.27 -7.06
CA GLY A 117 -1.98 18.21 -5.71
C GLY A 117 -2.55 16.85 -5.34
N ARG A 118 -2.80 16.65 -4.04
CA ARG A 118 -3.22 15.35 -3.47
C ARG A 118 -4.57 14.82 -4.00
N ASN A 119 -5.45 15.70 -4.45
CA ASN A 119 -6.78 15.35 -4.97
C ASN A 119 -6.82 15.12 -6.49
N SER A 120 -5.67 15.07 -7.16
CA SER A 120 -5.57 15.00 -8.63
C SER A 120 -5.93 13.63 -9.20
N ILE A 121 -5.80 12.57 -8.40
CA ILE A 121 -6.14 11.21 -8.80
C ILE A 121 -7.41 10.80 -8.06
N LEU A 122 -8.42 10.38 -8.82
CA LEU A 122 -9.69 9.88 -8.31
C LEU A 122 -9.77 8.37 -8.49
N LYS A 123 -10.33 7.69 -7.49
CA LYS A 123 -10.58 6.25 -7.53
C LYS A 123 -11.92 5.96 -8.23
N ALA A 124 -12.04 4.81 -8.87
CA ALA A 124 -13.22 4.43 -9.64
C ALA A 124 -14.54 4.55 -8.84
N TYR A 125 -14.55 4.14 -7.57
CA TYR A 125 -15.75 4.23 -6.72
C TYR A 125 -16.21 5.67 -6.43
N GLN A 126 -15.37 6.66 -6.66
CA GLN A 126 -15.74 8.07 -6.50
C GLN A 126 -16.58 8.58 -7.68
N TYR A 127 -16.67 7.82 -8.77
CA TYR A 127 -17.53 8.09 -9.93
C TYR A 127 -18.89 7.37 -9.87
N ILE A 128 -19.09 6.47 -8.89
CA ILE A 128 -20.37 5.79 -8.71
C ILE A 128 -21.42 6.83 -8.30
N GLU A 129 -22.61 6.72 -8.88
CA GLU A 129 -23.74 7.59 -8.58
C GLU A 129 -24.09 7.53 -7.07
N GLY A 130 -24.28 8.70 -6.45
CA GLY A 130 -24.44 8.83 -4.99
C GLY A 130 -23.12 8.96 -4.20
N SER A 131 -21.96 8.79 -4.83
CA SER A 131 -20.66 9.03 -4.19
C SER A 131 -20.36 10.53 -4.08
N ARG A 132 -20.13 11.02 -2.85
CA ARG A 132 -19.83 12.44 -2.57
C ARG A 132 -18.34 12.77 -2.59
N GLY A 133 -17.48 11.81 -2.95
CA GLY A 133 -16.02 11.97 -2.87
C GLY A 133 -15.51 13.13 -3.72
N ARG A 134 -15.99 13.23 -4.97
CA ARG A 134 -15.55 14.28 -5.90
C ARG A 134 -16.04 15.68 -5.50
N GLU A 135 -17.31 15.79 -5.10
CA GLU A 135 -17.89 17.05 -4.61
C GLU A 135 -17.19 17.54 -3.34
N ARG A 136 -16.96 16.65 -2.38
CA ARG A 136 -16.24 16.97 -1.14
C ARG A 136 -14.80 17.39 -1.41
N ASN A 137 -14.11 16.73 -2.34
CA ASN A 137 -12.75 17.10 -2.72
C ASN A 137 -12.68 18.51 -3.34
N ARG A 138 -13.73 18.98 -4.03
CA ARG A 138 -13.85 20.36 -4.52
C ARG A 138 -14.15 21.36 -3.41
N GLN A 139 -14.96 20.99 -2.42
CA GLN A 139 -15.37 21.88 -1.34
C GLN A 139 -14.30 22.05 -0.24
N ILE A 140 -13.58 20.97 0.09
CA ILE A 140 -12.64 20.92 1.23
C ILE A 140 -11.18 20.84 0.75
N GLY A 141 -10.93 20.61 -0.55
CA GLY A 141 -9.59 20.61 -1.13
C GLY A 141 -9.11 22.04 -1.38
N GLY A 142 -8.00 22.43 -0.73
CA GLY A 142 -7.38 23.76 -0.80
C GLY A 142 -6.76 24.14 -2.15
N HIS A 143 -7.38 23.76 -3.27
CA HIS A 143 -6.93 24.04 -4.64
C HIS A 143 -8.00 24.77 -5.46
N SER A 144 -8.92 25.47 -4.81
CA SER A 144 -9.80 26.45 -5.47
C SER A 144 -9.23 27.88 -5.40
N SER A 145 -7.92 28.02 -5.16
CA SER A 145 -7.21 29.30 -5.03
C SER A 145 -6.28 29.59 -6.23
N GLY A 146 -6.50 28.89 -7.35
CA GLY A 146 -5.66 28.97 -8.55
C GLY A 146 -6.50 29.07 -9.82
N GLU A 147 -7.50 29.95 -9.82
CA GLU A 147 -7.90 30.75 -10.98
C GLU A 147 -7.93 32.22 -10.55
#